data_AF-A0A7R8H337-F1
#
_entry.id   AF-A0A7R8H337-F1
#
_cell.length_a   1.000
_cell.length_b   1.000
_cell.length_c   1.000
_cell.angle_alpha   90.00
_cell.angle_beta   90.00
_cell.angle_gamma   90.00
#
_symmetry.space_group_name_H-M   'P 1'
#
loop_
_entity.id
_entity.type
_entity.pdbx_description
1 polymer ?
#
loop_
_entity_poly.entity_id
_entity_poly.type
_entity_poly.pdbx_seq_one_letter_code
_entity_poly.pdbx_strand_id
1 'polypeptide(L)'
;MPEINAKDPESSSLSSDFVLEDTSTGGRYMVVDCGGGTVDITVHEITNKEGRLKELFKASGGPYGSITVDEAFERLLDQIFGREFMKNFKLSRPSGFIDLMIAFESRKRSYSSDRPSAINISLPYSFIEFFKNHKTKNTPESIIQNHGDTNVSWNSQGLLRLQPSIFKSFFQHSLEKIIERQDWGIFTDLSGNGDLLMYFNTCEQVCERNANNGIFNILFH
;
A
#
# COMPACT_ATOMS: atom_id res chain seq x y z
N MET A 1 -24.14 -20.91 6.20
CA MET A 1 -23.03 -19.93 6.12
C MET A 1 -22.77 -19.45 7.55
N PRO A 2 -21.52 -19.30 7.99
CA PRO A 2 -21.24 -18.85 9.36
C PRO A 2 -21.70 -17.39 9.52
N GLU A 3 -22.33 -17.09 10.65
CA GLU A 3 -22.77 -15.75 11.02
C GLU A 3 -21.63 -15.01 11.73
N ILE A 4 -21.30 -13.79 11.30
CA ILE A 4 -20.27 -12.94 11.91
C ILE A 4 -20.92 -11.70 12.55
N ASN A 5 -20.39 -11.27 13.69
CA ASN A 5 -20.95 -10.15 14.47
C ASN A 5 -19.95 -8.99 14.48
N ALA A 6 -20.32 -7.84 13.93
CA ALA A 6 -19.43 -6.66 13.88
C ALA A 6 -19.03 -6.12 15.27
N LYS A 7 -19.74 -6.51 16.33
CA LYS A 7 -19.41 -6.13 17.72
C LYS A 7 -18.54 -7.15 18.44
N ASP A 8 -18.19 -8.24 17.78
CA ASP A 8 -17.32 -9.29 18.32
C ASP A 8 -15.87 -9.03 17.86
N PRO A 9 -14.96 -8.64 18.76
CA PRO A 9 -13.60 -8.23 18.43
C PRO A 9 -12.73 -9.34 17.82
N GLU A 10 -13.14 -10.61 17.92
CA GLU A 10 -12.44 -11.75 17.30
C GLU A 10 -13.00 -12.13 15.92
N SER A 11 -14.19 -11.65 15.54
CA SER A 11 -14.88 -12.07 14.31
C SER A 11 -14.76 -11.08 13.15
N SER A 12 -14.33 -9.84 13.44
CA SER A 12 -13.97 -8.86 12.43
C SER A 12 -12.48 -8.98 12.10
N SER A 13 -12.12 -9.01 10.82
CA SER A 13 -10.76 -8.70 10.36
C SER A 13 -10.33 -7.25 10.65
N LEU A 14 -11.13 -6.51 11.41
CA LEU A 14 -10.90 -5.16 11.90
C LEU A 14 -10.07 -5.25 13.18
N SER A 15 -9.04 -4.41 13.29
CA SER A 15 -8.28 -4.26 14.53
C SER A 15 -9.19 -3.88 15.69
N SER A 16 -8.84 -4.33 16.89
CA SER A 16 -9.57 -4.15 18.17
C SER A 16 -9.86 -2.70 18.57
N ASP A 17 -9.38 -1.72 17.81
CA ASP A 17 -9.58 -0.29 18.03
C ASP A 17 -10.72 0.32 17.20
N PHE A 18 -11.32 -0.43 16.26
CA PHE A 18 -12.40 0.08 15.41
C PHE A 18 -13.78 -0.38 15.93
N VAL A 19 -14.34 0.39 16.86
CA VAL A 19 -15.75 0.24 17.24
C VAL A 19 -16.60 0.87 16.12
N LEU A 20 -17.38 0.05 15.40
CA LEU A 20 -18.45 0.51 14.49
C LEU A 20 -19.55 1.20 15.31
N GLU A 21 -19.25 2.39 15.84
CA GLU A 21 -20.07 3.03 16.87
C GLU A 21 -21.29 3.76 16.28
N ASP A 22 -21.34 3.97 14.96
CA ASP A 22 -22.38 4.82 14.33
C ASP A 22 -23.14 4.23 13.11
N THR A 23 -22.95 2.96 12.76
CA THR A 23 -23.68 2.38 11.63
C THR A 23 -25.04 1.84 12.05
N SER A 24 -26.09 2.61 11.76
CA SER A 24 -27.49 2.21 11.97
C SER A 24 -27.90 0.97 11.13
N THR A 25 -28.97 0.27 11.53
CA THR A 25 -29.53 -0.85 10.75
C THR A 25 -29.84 -0.43 9.31
N GLY A 26 -29.38 -1.21 8.34
CA GLY A 26 -29.38 -0.88 6.91
C GLY A 26 -28.09 -0.22 6.42
N GLY A 27 -27.17 0.14 7.33
CA GLY A 27 -25.83 0.61 7.00
C GLY A 27 -25.04 -0.45 6.25
N ARG A 28 -24.24 -0.01 5.28
CA ARG A 28 -23.42 -0.88 4.43
C ARG A 28 -21.99 -0.40 4.47
N TYR A 29 -21.06 -1.35 4.52
CA TYR A 29 -19.64 -1.07 4.42
C TYR A 29 -18.98 -2.14 3.55
N MET A 30 -17.93 -1.74 2.85
CA MET A 30 -17.06 -2.64 2.11
C MET A 30 -15.78 -2.79 2.89
N VAL A 31 -15.32 -4.01 3.08
CA VAL A 31 -13.99 -4.35 3.59
C VAL A 31 -13.12 -4.72 2.41
N VAL A 32 -11.99 -4.05 2.28
CA VAL A 32 -10.95 -4.37 1.31
C VAL A 32 -9.74 -4.83 2.10
N ASP A 33 -9.46 -6.13 2.14
CA ASP A 33 -8.31 -6.74 2.80
C ASP A 33 -7.13 -6.84 1.83
N CYS A 34 -6.15 -5.97 2.00
CA CYS A 34 -4.93 -5.95 1.18
C CYS A 34 -3.81 -6.77 1.83
N GLY A 35 -3.81 -8.07 1.53
CA GLY A 35 -2.73 -8.98 1.89
C GLY A 35 -1.44 -8.76 1.08
N GLY A 36 -0.46 -9.63 1.30
CA GLY A 36 0.83 -9.57 0.62
C GLY A 36 0.73 -9.80 -0.89
N GLY A 37 0.02 -10.84 -1.31
CA GLY A 37 -0.13 -11.20 -2.73
C GLY A 37 -1.52 -10.91 -3.31
N THR A 38 -2.55 -10.98 -2.49
CA THR A 38 -3.95 -10.83 -2.91
C THR A 38 -4.60 -9.66 -2.20
N VAL A 39 -5.56 -9.05 -2.89
CA VAL A 39 -6.55 -8.19 -2.27
C VAL A 39 -7.87 -8.95 -2.30
N ASP A 40 -8.57 -9.00 -1.17
CA ASP A 40 -9.89 -9.62 -1.03
C ASP A 40 -10.91 -8.56 -0.62
N ILE A 41 -12.04 -8.50 -1.32
CA ILE A 41 -13.06 -7.47 -1.16
C ILE A 41 -14.36 -8.14 -0.79
N THR A 42 -14.98 -7.66 0.29
CA THR A 42 -16.27 -8.14 0.79
C THR A 42 -17.16 -6.94 1.12
N VAL A 43 -18.46 -7.08 0.91
CA VAL A 43 -19.44 -6.02 1.20
C VAL A 43 -20.44 -6.56 2.19
N HIS A 44 -20.66 -5.84 3.28
CA HIS A 44 -21.54 -6.23 4.36
C HIS A 44 -22.65 -5.19 4.57
N GLU A 45 -23.82 -5.67 4.95
CA GLU A 45 -24.94 -4.86 5.44
C GLU A 45 -25.24 -5.21 6.90
N ILE A 46 -25.47 -4.20 7.71
CA ILE A 46 -25.89 -4.36 9.10
C ILE A 46 -27.39 -4.58 9.15
N THR A 47 -27.78 -5.80 9.47
CA THR A 47 -29.18 -6.24 9.38
C THR A 47 -30.00 -5.93 10.63
N ASN A 48 -29.37 -5.61 11.77
CA ASN A 48 -30.08 -5.31 13.00
C ASN A 48 -29.28 -4.42 13.97
N LYS A 49 -29.93 -3.98 15.06
CA LYS A 49 -29.32 -3.13 16.10
C LYS A 49 -28.23 -3.85 16.92
N GLU A 50 -28.22 -5.18 16.89
CA GLU A 50 -27.20 -6.01 17.53
C GLU A 50 -25.88 -6.03 16.74
N GLY A 51 -25.86 -5.56 15.49
CA GLY A 51 -24.66 -5.51 14.64
C GLY A 51 -24.46 -6.76 13.77
N ARG A 52 -25.51 -7.54 13.51
CA ARG A 52 -25.41 -8.73 12.65
C ARG A 52 -25.14 -8.34 11.21
N LEU A 53 -24.14 -8.98 10.62
CA LEU A 53 -23.66 -8.69 9.28
C LEU A 53 -24.22 -9.67 8.27
N LYS A 54 -24.63 -9.15 7.12
CA LYS A 54 -24.99 -9.94 5.95
C LYS A 54 -24.04 -9.57 4.81
N GLU A 55 -23.27 -10.55 4.35
CA GLU A 55 -22.50 -10.42 3.11
C GLU A 55 -23.48 -10.21 1.93
N LEU A 56 -23.34 -9.09 1.22
CA LEU A 56 -24.19 -8.72 0.10
C LEU A 56 -23.71 -9.33 -1.22
N PHE A 57 -22.39 -9.46 -1.38
CA PHE A 57 -21.74 -9.95 -2.58
C PHE A 57 -20.67 -10.95 -2.22
N LYS A 58 -20.55 -11.98 -3.06
CA LYS A 58 -19.50 -12.97 -2.94
C LYS A 58 -18.14 -12.25 -2.92
N ALA A 59 -17.32 -12.59 -1.93
CA ALA A 59 -15.93 -12.15 -1.88
C ALA A 59 -15.24 -12.22 -3.25
N SER A 60 -14.64 -11.11 -3.66
CA SER A 60 -13.88 -11.02 -4.90
C SER A 60 -12.44 -10.65 -4.58
N GLY A 61 -11.48 -11.16 -5.35
CA GLY A 61 -10.07 -10.82 -5.11
C GLY A 61 -9.20 -10.76 -6.36
N GLY A 62 -7.98 -10.24 -6.23
CA GLY A 62 -7.03 -10.23 -7.33
C GLY A 62 -5.57 -10.04 -6.90
N PRO A 63 -4.61 -10.31 -7.79
CA PRO A 63 -3.19 -10.39 -7.47
C PRO A 63 -2.50 -9.01 -7.50
N TYR A 64 -3.04 -8.04 -6.77
CA TYR A 64 -2.53 -6.66 -6.72
C TYR A 64 -2.38 -6.16 -5.28
N GLY A 65 -2.03 -7.08 -4.37
CA GLY A 65 -1.71 -6.79 -2.97
C GLY A 65 -0.38 -6.06 -2.79
N SER A 66 0.20 -6.13 -1.61
CA SER A 66 1.44 -5.39 -1.26
C SER A 66 2.63 -5.68 -2.20
N ILE A 67 2.67 -6.86 -2.80
CA ILE A 67 3.72 -7.26 -3.76
C ILE A 67 3.81 -6.32 -4.96
N THR A 68 2.69 -5.76 -5.45
CA THR A 68 2.74 -4.83 -6.59
C THR A 68 3.34 -3.47 -6.23
N VAL A 69 3.31 -3.10 -4.95
CA VAL A 69 3.99 -1.92 -4.40
C VAL A 69 5.50 -2.16 -4.35
N ASP A 70 5.91 -3.35 -3.92
CA ASP A 70 7.33 -3.76 -3.91
C ASP A 70 7.90 -3.79 -5.34
N GLU A 71 7.15 -4.35 -6.30
CA GLU A 71 7.51 -4.32 -7.71
C GLU A 71 7.60 -2.90 -8.28
N ALA A 72 6.76 -1.97 -7.83
CA ALA A 72 6.83 -0.57 -8.25
C ALA A 72 8.12 0.10 -7.76
N PHE A 73 8.54 -0.18 -6.53
CA PHE A 73 9.81 0.28 -6.01
C PHE A 73 10.99 -0.34 -6.77
N GLU A 74 10.94 -1.64 -7.07
CA GLU A 74 11.97 -2.29 -7.90
C GLU A 74 12.06 -1.67 -9.30
N ARG A 75 10.93 -1.35 -9.93
CA ARG A 75 10.89 -0.65 -11.23
C ARG A 75 11.55 0.72 -11.14
N LEU A 76 11.37 1.45 -10.04
CA LEU A 76 12.08 2.71 -9.82
C LEU A 76 13.60 2.49 -9.70
N LEU A 77 14.04 1.46 -8.97
CA LEU A 77 15.47 1.13 -8.89
C LEU A 77 16.05 0.75 -10.26
N ASP A 78 15.30 0.01 -11.09
CA ASP A 78 15.66 -0.29 -12.47
C ASP A 78 15.83 0.99 -13.32
N GLN A 79 14.96 1.99 -13.13
CA GLN A 79 15.01 3.27 -13.83
C GLN A 79 16.20 4.14 -13.38
N ILE A 80 16.53 4.12 -12.09
CA ILE A 80 17.64 4.89 -11.52
C ILE A 80 18.98 4.23 -11.87
N PHE A 81 19.16 2.96 -11.50
CA PHE A 81 20.47 2.28 -11.55
C PHE A 81 20.68 1.42 -12.81
N GLY A 82 19.61 1.19 -13.57
CA GLY A 82 19.60 0.35 -14.76
C GLY A 82 19.19 -1.08 -14.46
N ARG A 83 18.24 -1.60 -15.27
CA ARG A 83 17.71 -2.97 -15.15
C ARG A 83 18.78 -4.06 -15.15
N GLU A 84 19.79 -3.95 -16.01
CA GLU A 84 20.86 -4.94 -16.08
C GLU A 84 21.70 -4.96 -14.80
N PHE A 85 21.99 -3.77 -14.25
CA PHE A 85 22.70 -3.65 -12.98
C PHE A 85 21.90 -4.29 -11.84
N MET A 86 20.61 -3.95 -11.73
CA MET A 86 19.73 -4.50 -10.69
C MET A 86 19.60 -6.02 -10.80
N LYS A 87 19.44 -6.55 -12.02
CA LYS A 87 19.42 -8.00 -12.27
C LYS A 87 20.72 -8.66 -11.79
N ASN A 88 21.87 -8.11 -12.15
CA ASN A 88 23.18 -8.66 -11.75
C ASN A 88 23.40 -8.56 -10.24
N PHE A 89 22.95 -7.48 -9.61
CA PHE A 89 23.00 -7.31 -8.15
C PHE A 89 22.17 -8.38 -7.43
N LYS A 90 20.92 -8.61 -7.86
CA LYS A 90 20.05 -9.65 -7.28
C LYS A 90 20.68 -11.04 -7.36
N LEU A 91 21.29 -11.38 -8.50
CA LEU A 91 21.93 -12.68 -8.70
C LEU A 91 23.22 -12.82 -7.89
N SER A 92 24.04 -11.77 -7.83
CA SER A 92 25.37 -11.85 -7.20
C SER A 92 25.34 -11.62 -5.70
N ARG A 93 24.38 -10.84 -5.20
CA ARG A 93 24.25 -10.38 -3.82
C ARG A 93 22.80 -10.49 -3.32
N PRO A 94 22.17 -11.68 -3.33
CA PRO A 94 20.76 -11.85 -2.98
C PRO A 94 20.43 -11.35 -1.57
N SER A 95 21.30 -11.59 -0.58
CA SER A 95 21.11 -11.07 0.79
C SER A 95 21.08 -9.53 0.84
N GLY A 96 21.94 -8.88 0.05
CA GLY A 96 21.93 -7.41 -0.04
C GLY A 96 20.66 -6.88 -0.70
N PHE A 97 20.09 -7.61 -1.65
CA PHE A 97 18.79 -7.26 -2.21
C PHE A 97 17.66 -7.44 -1.19
N ILE A 98 17.68 -8.52 -0.40
CA ILE A 98 16.71 -8.73 0.69
C ILE A 98 16.81 -7.60 1.72
N ASP A 99 18.01 -7.19 2.14
CA ASP A 99 18.20 -6.09 3.09
C ASP A 99 17.62 -4.77 2.56
N LEU A 100 17.79 -4.50 1.26
CA LEU A 100 17.20 -3.33 0.60
C LEU A 100 15.67 -3.38 0.63
N MET A 101 15.07 -4.53 0.33
CA MET A 101 13.62 -4.70 0.38
C MET A 101 13.07 -4.64 1.80
N ILE A 102 13.78 -5.15 2.81
CA ILE A 102 13.43 -4.99 4.22
C ILE A 102 13.45 -3.51 4.63
N ALA A 103 14.47 -2.76 4.19
CA ALA A 103 14.56 -1.33 4.46
C ALA A 103 13.40 -0.56 3.81
N PHE A 104 13.00 -0.92 2.59
CA PHE A 104 11.82 -0.37 1.93
C PHE A 104 10.52 -0.72 2.67
N GLU A 105 10.31 -2.00 2.97
CA GLU A 105 9.16 -2.53 3.69
C GLU A 105 8.96 -1.85 5.06
N SER A 106 10.05 -1.64 5.80
CA SER A 106 10.00 -0.90 7.06
C SER A 106 9.51 0.53 6.88
N ARG A 107 9.87 1.21 5.79
CA ARG A 107 9.39 2.57 5.51
C ARG A 107 7.97 2.59 5.00
N LYS A 108 7.57 1.54 4.28
CA LYS A 108 6.20 1.35 3.82
C LYS A 108 5.23 1.24 5.00
N ARG A 109 5.57 0.43 6.00
CA ARG A 109 4.80 0.27 7.24
C ARG A 109 4.74 1.50 8.14
N SER A 110 5.76 2.36 8.11
CA SER A 110 5.79 3.58 8.94
C SER A 110 5.34 4.84 8.21
N TYR A 111 4.86 4.73 6.96
CA TYR A 111 4.40 5.88 6.21
C TYR A 111 2.98 6.26 6.63
N SER A 112 2.81 7.51 7.04
CA SER A 112 1.51 8.08 7.36
C SER A 112 1.12 9.19 6.38
N SER A 113 -0.17 9.28 6.11
CA SER A 113 -0.77 10.15 5.11
C SER A 113 -1.27 11.46 5.66
N ASP A 114 -1.54 11.48 6.96
CA ASP A 114 -1.95 12.65 7.71
C ASP A 114 -0.81 13.69 7.70
N ARG A 115 0.42 13.18 7.72
CA ARG A 115 1.68 13.92 7.75
C ARG A 115 2.63 13.34 6.70
N PRO A 116 2.32 13.54 5.40
CA PRO A 116 3.11 12.98 4.33
C PRO A 116 4.52 13.56 4.39
N SER A 117 5.49 12.70 4.65
CA SER A 117 6.90 13.06 4.70
C SER A 117 7.69 12.25 3.69
N ALA A 118 8.80 12.84 3.21
CA ALA A 118 9.68 12.14 2.30
C ALA A 118 10.35 10.96 3.02
N ILE A 119 10.39 9.83 2.33
CA ILE A 119 10.90 8.57 2.84
C ILE A 119 12.38 8.46 2.53
N ASN A 120 13.18 8.08 3.52
CA ASN A 120 14.60 7.80 3.36
C ASN A 120 14.85 6.29 3.47
N ILE A 121 15.40 5.70 2.41
CA ILE A 121 15.73 4.28 2.30
C ILE A 121 17.24 4.15 2.28
N SER A 122 17.77 3.32 3.17
CA SER A 122 19.20 3.01 3.17
C SER A 122 19.53 2.04 2.06
N LEU A 123 20.54 2.36 1.25
CA LEU A 123 21.12 1.37 0.35
C LEU A 123 22.14 0.54 1.15
N PRO A 124 22.00 -0.79 1.19
CA PRO A 124 22.90 -1.62 1.98
C PRO A 124 24.34 -1.51 1.48
N TYR A 125 25.31 -1.72 2.38
CA TYR A 125 26.73 -1.63 2.03
C TYR A 125 27.09 -2.49 0.81
N SER A 126 26.53 -3.72 0.75
CA SER A 126 26.71 -4.65 -0.36
C SER A 126 26.22 -4.09 -1.70
N PHE A 127 25.18 -3.26 -1.72
CA PHE A 127 24.72 -2.55 -2.91
C PHE A 127 25.74 -1.49 -3.34
N ILE A 128 26.19 -0.65 -2.41
CA ILE A 128 27.12 0.45 -2.68
C ILE A 128 28.47 -0.10 -3.17
N GLU A 129 28.98 -1.15 -2.52
CA GLU A 129 30.19 -1.86 -2.92
C GLU A 129 30.05 -2.48 -4.31
N PHE A 130 28.94 -3.20 -4.57
CA PHE A 130 28.68 -3.81 -5.87
C PHE A 130 28.57 -2.76 -6.98
N PHE A 131 27.94 -1.62 -6.69
CA PHE A 131 27.83 -0.49 -7.61
C PHE A 131 29.21 0.06 -7.99
N LYS A 132 30.08 0.31 -7.01
CA LYS A 132 31.45 0.83 -7.26
C LYS A 132 32.28 -0.11 -8.14
N ASN A 133 32.16 -1.42 -7.93
CA ASN A 133 32.92 -2.42 -8.70
C ASN A 133 32.44 -2.55 -10.16
N HIS A 134 31.18 -2.24 -10.45
CA HIS A 134 30.61 -2.34 -11.81
C HIS A 134 30.55 -1.00 -12.56
N LYS A 135 30.57 0.12 -11.84
CA LYS A 135 30.46 1.48 -12.40
C LYS A 135 31.56 2.35 -11.82
N THR A 136 32.79 2.14 -12.30
CA THR A 136 34.03 2.68 -11.72
C THR A 136 34.15 4.21 -11.66
N LYS A 137 33.30 4.96 -12.37
CA LYS A 137 33.34 6.43 -12.41
C LYS A 137 32.17 7.13 -11.72
N ASN A 138 31.14 6.38 -11.30
CA ASN A 138 29.91 6.96 -10.77
C ASN A 138 29.68 6.50 -9.33
N THR A 139 29.01 7.33 -8.54
CA THR A 139 28.45 6.99 -7.24
C THR A 139 26.92 6.87 -7.33
N PRO A 140 26.26 6.15 -6.41
CA PRO A 140 24.80 6.15 -6.33
C PRO A 140 24.22 7.57 -6.27
N GLU A 141 24.85 8.45 -5.51
CA GLU A 141 24.53 9.88 -5.46
C GLU A 141 24.55 10.53 -6.85
N SER A 142 25.64 10.38 -7.60
CA SER A 142 25.77 10.99 -8.94
C SER A 142 24.73 10.46 -9.93
N ILE A 143 24.35 9.17 -9.83
CA ILE A 143 23.32 8.60 -10.69
C ILE A 143 21.95 9.17 -10.35
N ILE A 144 21.62 9.24 -9.06
CA ILE A 144 20.34 9.78 -8.60
C ILE A 144 20.23 11.26 -8.95
N GLN A 145 21.28 12.05 -8.76
CA GLN A 145 21.31 13.46 -9.14
C GLN A 145 21.11 13.66 -10.66
N ASN A 146 21.62 12.74 -11.48
CA ASN A 146 21.46 12.78 -12.93
C ASN A 146 20.21 12.07 -13.45
N HIS A 147 19.41 11.44 -12.58
CA HIS A 147 18.20 10.68 -12.97
C HIS A 147 17.12 11.59 -13.59
N GLY A 148 17.11 12.88 -13.20
CA GLY A 148 16.22 13.90 -13.77
C GLY A 148 14.85 14.01 -13.09
N ASP A 149 14.49 13.07 -12.20
CA ASP A 149 13.29 13.20 -11.36
C ASP A 149 13.60 13.98 -10.08
N THR A 150 13.02 15.16 -9.94
CA THR A 150 13.17 16.03 -8.75
C THR A 150 12.57 15.43 -7.47
N ASN A 151 11.71 14.41 -7.61
CA ASN A 151 11.10 13.72 -6.48
C ASN A 151 11.97 12.59 -5.91
N VAL A 152 13.08 12.28 -6.57
CA VAL A 152 14.08 11.31 -6.13
C VAL A 152 15.38 12.05 -5.87
N SER A 153 15.92 11.94 -4.66
CA SER A 153 17.18 12.61 -4.33
C SER A 153 18.07 11.73 -3.46
N TRP A 154 19.33 12.11 -3.37
CA TRP A 154 20.29 11.55 -2.43
C TRP A 154 20.47 12.53 -1.29
N ASN A 155 20.20 12.12 -0.06
CA ASN A 155 20.33 13.03 1.08
C ASN A 155 21.78 13.06 1.63
N SER A 156 22.08 14.05 2.47
CA SER A 156 23.42 14.24 3.07
C SER A 156 23.86 13.10 3.99
N GLN A 157 22.93 12.23 4.42
CA GLN A 157 23.21 11.04 5.24
C GLN A 157 23.51 9.80 4.39
N GLY A 158 23.51 9.91 3.07
CA GLY A 158 23.78 8.78 2.18
C GLY A 158 22.58 7.87 1.93
N LEU A 159 21.36 8.40 2.00
CA LEU A 159 20.12 7.64 1.82
C LEU A 159 19.40 8.06 0.53
N LEU A 160 18.74 7.09 -0.11
CA LEU A 160 17.79 7.34 -1.19
C LEU A 160 16.54 8.00 -0.59
N ARG A 161 16.23 9.22 -1.01
CA ARG A 161 15.09 10.01 -0.55
C ARG A 161 14.01 10.09 -1.62
N LEU A 162 12.81 9.62 -1.29
CA LEU A 162 11.63 9.64 -2.14
C LEU A 162 10.62 10.64 -1.59
N GLN A 163 10.15 11.57 -2.42
CA GLN A 163 9.06 12.47 -2.04
C GLN A 163 7.74 11.70 -1.90
N PRO A 164 6.78 12.21 -1.10
CA PRO A 164 5.47 11.59 -0.92
C PRO A 164 4.74 11.28 -2.23
N SER A 165 4.90 12.11 -3.26
CA SER A 165 4.29 11.93 -4.59
C SER A 165 4.71 10.60 -5.24
N ILE A 166 6.00 10.31 -5.28
CA ILE A 166 6.54 9.05 -5.83
C ILE A 166 6.10 7.87 -4.99
N PHE A 167 6.15 8.00 -3.67
CA PHE A 167 5.76 6.90 -2.81
C PHE A 167 4.27 6.54 -2.98
N LYS A 168 3.39 7.54 -3.04
CA LYS A 168 1.95 7.34 -3.34
C LYS A 168 1.74 6.68 -4.70
N SER A 169 2.56 7.01 -5.70
CA SER A 169 2.45 6.41 -7.05
C SER A 169 2.66 4.89 -7.06
N PHE A 170 3.37 4.34 -6.07
CA PHE A 170 3.57 2.88 -5.97
C PHE A 170 2.27 2.12 -5.68
N PHE A 171 1.31 2.76 -5.02
CA PHE A 171 0.01 2.18 -4.66
C PHE A 171 -1.04 2.37 -5.75
N GLN A 172 -0.80 3.28 -6.69
CA GLN A 172 -1.78 3.71 -7.68
C GLN A 172 -2.36 2.54 -8.47
N HIS A 173 -1.51 1.59 -8.88
CA HIS A 173 -1.96 0.41 -9.62
C HIS A 173 -2.92 -0.47 -8.80
N SER A 174 -2.58 -0.76 -7.55
CA SER A 174 -3.44 -1.55 -6.66
C SER A 174 -4.78 -0.84 -6.43
N LEU A 175 -4.76 0.47 -6.23
CA LEU A 175 -5.96 1.27 -6.00
C LEU A 175 -6.87 1.34 -7.22
N GLU A 176 -6.30 1.57 -8.41
CA GLU A 176 -7.05 1.54 -9.67
C GLU A 176 -7.73 0.18 -9.86
N LYS A 177 -7.01 -0.91 -9.59
CA LYS A 177 -7.57 -2.27 -9.70
C LYS A 177 -8.68 -2.55 -8.71
N ILE A 178 -8.64 -1.98 -7.50
CA ILE A 178 -9.71 -2.06 -6.52
C ILE A 178 -10.95 -1.28 -7.00
N ILE A 179 -10.76 -0.07 -7.52
CA ILE A 179 -11.83 0.83 -7.98
C ILE A 179 -12.51 0.32 -9.25
N GLU A 180 -11.77 -0.29 -10.18
CA GLU A 180 -12.29 -0.82 -11.45
C GLU A 180 -13.21 -2.04 -11.28
N ARG A 181 -13.35 -2.61 -10.06
CA ARG A 181 -14.12 -3.83 -9.86
C ARG A 181 -15.61 -3.60 -9.86
N GLN A 182 -16.33 -4.63 -10.28
CA GLN A 182 -17.79 -4.61 -10.30
C GLN A 182 -18.39 -4.43 -8.89
N ASP A 183 -17.78 -5.03 -7.86
CA ASP A 183 -18.24 -4.90 -6.47
C ASP A 183 -18.16 -3.46 -5.96
N TRP A 184 -17.23 -2.68 -6.50
CA TRP A 184 -17.12 -1.25 -6.25
C TRP A 184 -18.29 -0.46 -6.84
N GLY A 185 -18.57 -0.66 -8.13
CA GLY A 185 -19.72 0.00 -8.78
C GLY A 185 -21.04 -0.36 -8.11
N ILE A 186 -21.22 -1.63 -7.74
CA ILE A 186 -22.43 -2.08 -7.05
C ILE A 186 -22.53 -1.46 -5.65
N PHE A 187 -21.43 -1.40 -4.90
CA PHE A 187 -21.44 -0.75 -3.59
C PHE A 187 -21.80 0.73 -3.70
N THR A 188 -21.24 1.47 -4.67
CA THR A 188 -21.58 2.88 -4.87
C THR A 188 -23.04 3.10 -5.27
N ASP A 189 -23.59 2.22 -6.12
CA ASP A 189 -24.98 2.30 -6.56
C ASP A 189 -25.97 1.98 -5.42
N LEU A 190 -25.60 1.05 -4.53
CA LEU A 190 -26.45 0.63 -3.41
C LEU A 190 -26.35 1.55 -2.20
N SER A 191 -25.19 2.13 -1.91
CA SER A 191 -24.92 2.83 -0.65
C SER A 191 -25.18 4.33 -0.70
N GLY A 192 -25.27 4.95 -1.88
CA GLY A 192 -25.26 6.41 -1.99
C GLY A 192 -23.95 7.00 -1.39
N ASN A 193 -24.06 7.88 -0.39
CA ASN A 193 -22.93 8.46 0.37
C ASN A 193 -22.42 7.55 1.51
N GLY A 194 -22.66 6.24 1.47
CA GLY A 194 -22.30 5.33 2.57
C GLY A 194 -20.81 5.35 2.92
N ASP A 195 -20.53 5.12 4.21
CA ASP A 195 -19.19 5.07 4.77
C ASP A 195 -18.42 3.87 4.20
N LEU A 196 -17.29 4.16 3.56
CA LEU A 196 -16.40 3.17 2.98
C LEU A 196 -15.21 2.97 3.92
N LEU A 197 -14.96 1.73 4.31
CA LEU A 197 -13.88 1.36 5.23
C LEU A 197 -12.88 0.39 4.56
N MET A 198 -11.82 0.92 3.97
CA MET A 198 -10.77 0.08 3.36
C MET A 198 -9.70 -0.27 4.40
N TYR A 199 -9.35 -1.57 4.51
CA TYR A 199 -8.43 -2.09 5.52
C TYR A 199 -7.15 -2.67 4.88
N PHE A 200 -6.06 -1.92 4.91
CA PHE A 200 -4.77 -2.40 4.40
C PHE A 200 -4.02 -3.17 5.50
N ASN A 201 -4.23 -4.50 5.54
CA ASN A 201 -3.60 -5.41 6.50
C ASN A 201 -2.06 -5.37 6.44
N THR A 202 -1.47 -5.09 5.28
CA THR A 202 -0.01 -5.05 5.12
C THR A 202 0.66 -3.76 5.59
N CYS A 203 -0.07 -2.72 6.00
CA CYS A 203 0.51 -1.47 6.49
C CYS A 203 -0.15 -0.87 7.75
N GLU A 204 -1.12 -1.54 8.40
CA GLU A 204 -1.95 -0.92 9.47
C GLU A 204 -2.61 0.39 9.02
N GLN A 205 -3.00 0.49 7.75
CA GLN A 205 -3.50 1.72 7.16
C GLN A 205 -5.01 1.60 6.87
N VAL A 206 -5.79 2.47 7.53
CA VAL A 206 -7.25 2.55 7.38
C VAL A 206 -7.61 3.74 6.49
N CYS A 207 -8.09 3.47 5.28
CA CYS A 207 -8.50 4.53 4.36
C CYS A 207 -9.99 4.84 4.51
N GLU A 208 -10.32 6.06 4.94
CA GLU A 208 -11.69 6.58 5.01
C GLU A 208 -11.99 7.54 3.86
N ARG A 209 -13.20 7.44 3.31
CA ARG A 209 -13.71 8.37 2.28
C ARG A 209 -14.19 9.66 2.93
N ASN A 210 -13.82 10.81 2.37
CA ASN A 210 -14.47 12.07 2.70
C ASN A 210 -15.74 12.23 1.85
N ALA A 211 -16.92 12.11 2.47
CA ALA A 211 -18.23 12.06 1.83
C ALA A 211 -18.57 13.26 0.93
N ASN A 212 -17.84 14.39 1.04
CA ASN A 212 -18.24 15.65 0.41
C ASN A 212 -17.78 15.84 -1.05
N ASN A 213 -16.68 15.22 -1.49
CA ASN A 213 -16.08 15.54 -2.81
C ASN A 213 -15.79 14.32 -3.70
N GLY A 214 -16.09 13.09 -3.28
CA GLY A 214 -15.76 11.89 -4.07
C GLY A 214 -14.24 11.66 -4.26
N ILE A 215 -13.40 12.44 -3.59
CA ILE A 215 -11.95 12.28 -3.58
C ILE A 215 -11.61 11.26 -2.51
N PHE A 216 -10.98 10.16 -2.93
CA PHE A 216 -10.40 9.18 -2.02
C PHE A 216 -9.10 9.75 -1.46
N ASN A 217 -9.13 10.19 -0.20
CA ASN A 217 -7.91 10.35 0.55
C ASN A 217 -7.54 8.96 1.05
N ILE A 218 -6.44 8.42 0.52
CA ILE A 218 -5.79 7.28 1.15
C ILE A 218 -5.34 7.81 2.51
N LEU A 219 -6.09 7.50 3.57
CA LEU A 219 -5.66 7.72 4.93
C LEU A 219 -4.73 6.55 5.27
N PHE A 220 -3.46 6.73 4.95
CA PHE A 220 -2.40 5.95 5.58
C PHE A 220 -2.37 6.42 7.05
N HIS A 221 -2.82 5.63 8.03
CA HIS A 221 -2.64 5.96 9.44
C HIS A 221 -1.21 5.64 9.88
#